data_AF-A0A3A5VFC4-F1
#
_entry.id   AF-A0A3A5VFC4-F1
#
_cell.length_a   1.000
_cell.length_b   1.000
_cell.length_c   1.000
_cell.angle_alpha   90.00
_cell.angle_beta   90.00
_cell.angle_gamma   90.00
#
_symmetry.space_group_name_H-M   'P 1'
#
loop_
_entity.id
_entity.type
_entity.pdbx_description
1 polymer ?
#
loop_
_entity_poly.entity_id
_entity_poly.type
_entity_poly.pdbx_seq_one_letter_code
_entity_poly.pdbx_strand_id
1 'polypeptide(L)'
;GGRGARDRGFISSSFKRGLEPTEFFMLSVSGRESLVDTAVRTAKSGYMQRRLINAMDDLKVFDDDMLSVRNTANRIIQFSYGEDGIDPSRGVHGSPFNIDVIVDAALGTEGGLEVDRDSYEFSAEEEDMGAWEESAEHDGGEN
;
A
#
# COMPACT_ATOMS: atom_id res chain seq x y z
N GLY A 1 9.05 -32.04 30.55
CA GLY A 1 9.51 -31.58 29.22
C GLY A 1 9.32 -30.08 29.16
N GLY A 2 10.37 -29.33 28.80
CA GLY A 2 10.37 -27.86 28.75
C GLY A 2 9.29 -27.34 27.81
N ARG A 3 8.30 -26.65 28.39
CA ARG A 3 7.24 -25.91 27.69
C ARG A 3 7.13 -24.49 28.24
N GLY A 4 8.14 -24.03 28.99
CA GLY A 4 8.14 -22.69 29.56
C GLY A 4 8.28 -21.64 28.47
N ALA A 5 7.82 -20.42 28.73
CA ALA A 5 7.92 -19.30 27.77
C ALA A 5 9.38 -19.08 27.31
N ARG A 6 10.35 -19.19 28.23
CA ARG A 6 11.78 -19.09 27.91
C ARG A 6 12.29 -20.22 27.01
N ASP A 7 11.73 -21.43 27.11
CA ASP A 7 12.10 -22.57 26.26
C ASP A 7 11.55 -22.44 24.83
N ARG A 8 10.63 -21.50 24.60
CA ARG A 8 9.92 -21.29 23.32
C ARG A 8 10.26 -19.97 22.62
N GLY A 9 11.29 -19.25 23.07
CA GLY A 9 11.73 -18.03 22.39
C GLY A 9 11.25 -16.72 23.01
N PHE A 10 10.63 -16.75 24.20
CA PHE A 10 10.22 -15.50 24.85
C PHE A 10 11.42 -14.77 25.46
N ILE A 11 11.71 -13.58 24.94
CA ILE A 11 12.75 -12.68 25.42
C ILE A 11 12.14 -11.74 26.46
N SER A 12 12.58 -11.88 27.71
CA SER A 12 12.09 -11.09 28.84
C SER A 12 12.98 -9.88 29.15
N SER A 13 14.26 -9.94 28.77
CA SER A 13 15.23 -8.88 29.00
C SER A 13 15.11 -7.77 27.96
N SER A 14 15.33 -6.52 28.40
CA SER A 14 15.40 -5.37 27.49
C SER A 14 16.81 -5.16 26.97
N PHE A 15 16.94 -4.58 25.77
CA PHE A 15 18.24 -4.24 25.18
C PHE A 15 19.12 -3.37 26.09
N LYS A 16 18.51 -2.50 26.90
CA LYS A 16 19.23 -1.64 27.86
C LYS A 16 19.89 -2.45 28.99
N ARG A 17 19.24 -3.51 29.46
CA ARG A 17 19.77 -4.37 30.54
C ARG A 17 20.75 -5.42 30.01
N GLY A 18 20.68 -5.72 28.72
CA GLY A 18 21.44 -6.78 28.07
C GLY A 18 20.62 -8.07 27.97
N LEU A 19 20.97 -8.90 27.00
CA LEU A 19 20.28 -10.16 26.70
C LEU A 19 21.07 -11.34 27.27
N GLU A 20 20.38 -12.35 27.78
CA GLU A 20 21.04 -13.62 28.05
C GLU A 20 21.49 -14.31 26.75
N PRO A 21 22.52 -15.17 26.77
CA PRO A 21 23.02 -15.83 25.56
C PRO A 21 21.94 -16.58 24.76
N THR A 22 20.96 -17.19 25.45
CA THR A 22 19.82 -17.89 24.82
C THR A 22 18.85 -16.90 24.16
N GLU A 23 18.52 -15.80 24.84
CA GLU A 23 17.68 -14.72 24.31
C GLU A 23 18.34 -14.05 23.08
N PHE A 24 19.66 -13.84 23.12
CA PHE A 24 20.42 -13.30 21.99
C PHE A 24 20.41 -14.24 20.78
N PHE A 25 20.53 -15.55 21.01
CA PHE A 25 20.43 -16.55 19.95
C PHE A 25 19.02 -16.56 19.32
N MET A 26 17.96 -16.55 20.15
CA MET A 26 16.56 -16.51 19.70
C MET A 26 16.26 -15.24 18.89
N LEU A 27 16.75 -14.08 19.34
CA LEU A 27 16.63 -12.83 18.60
C LEU A 27 17.31 -12.90 17.23
N SER A 28 18.51 -13.49 17.17
CA SER A 28 19.28 -13.59 15.93
C SER A 28 18.57 -14.48 14.89
N VAL A 29 17.89 -15.53 15.34
CA VAL A 29 17.07 -16.40 14.46
C VAL A 29 15.88 -15.62 13.87
N SER A 30 15.13 -14.88 14.71
CA SER A 30 14.00 -14.06 14.26
C SER A 30 14.44 -12.88 13.37
N GLY A 31 15.57 -12.24 13.68
CA GLY A 31 16.10 -11.14 12.87
C GLY A 31 16.49 -11.53 11.44
N ARG A 32 16.79 -12.81 11.20
CA ARG A 32 17.07 -13.29 9.83
C ARG A 32 15.80 -13.32 8.98
N GLU A 33 14.67 -13.67 9.57
CA GLU A 33 13.37 -13.71 8.87
C GLU A 33 12.98 -12.32 8.37
N SER A 34 13.11 -11.29 9.22
CA SER A 34 12.79 -9.91 8.83
C SER A 34 13.68 -9.37 7.70
N LEU A 35 14.97 -9.71 7.71
CA LEU A 35 15.91 -9.37 6.63
C LEU A 35 15.54 -10.06 5.31
N VAL A 36 15.18 -11.34 5.38
CA VAL A 36 14.78 -12.12 4.19
C VAL A 36 13.45 -11.63 3.64
N ASP A 37 12.43 -11.40 4.48
CA ASP A 37 11.12 -10.92 4.03
C ASP A 37 11.24 -9.58 3.30
N THR A 38 11.97 -8.63 3.89
CA THR A 38 12.20 -7.32 3.28
C THR A 38 12.88 -7.45 1.91
N ALA A 39 13.86 -8.35 1.79
CA ALA A 39 14.56 -8.60 0.54
C ALA A 39 13.64 -9.22 -0.53
N VAL A 40 12.79 -10.18 -0.15
CA VAL A 40 11.88 -10.87 -1.08
C VAL A 40 10.73 -9.96 -1.52
N ARG A 41 10.20 -9.14 -0.60
CA ARG A 41 9.07 -8.23 -0.88
C ARG A 41 9.35 -7.27 -2.02
N THR A 42 10.60 -6.82 -2.14
CA THR A 42 11.05 -5.89 -3.20
C THR A 42 10.90 -6.50 -4.60
N ALA A 43 11.24 -7.78 -4.77
CA ALA A 43 11.17 -8.43 -6.08
C ALA A 43 9.70 -8.58 -6.54
N LYS A 44 8.81 -8.99 -5.62
CA LYS A 44 7.39 -9.17 -5.90
C LYS A 44 6.71 -7.83 -6.22
N SER A 45 6.91 -6.81 -5.38
CA SER A 45 6.31 -5.49 -5.59
C SER A 45 6.82 -4.82 -6.87
N GLY A 46 8.12 -4.88 -7.14
CA GLY A 46 8.71 -4.30 -8.35
C GLY A 46 8.24 -4.97 -9.64
N TYR A 47 8.10 -6.30 -9.64
CA TYR A 47 7.58 -7.02 -10.80
C TYR A 47 6.11 -6.68 -11.08
N MET A 48 5.28 -6.65 -10.04
CA MET A 48 3.88 -6.24 -10.16
C MET A 48 3.77 -4.81 -10.69
N GLN A 49 4.53 -3.88 -10.11
CA GLN A 49 4.58 -2.49 -10.54
C GLN A 49 4.96 -2.38 -12.02
N ARG A 50 6.00 -3.09 -12.47
CA ARG A 50 6.43 -3.03 -13.87
C ARG A 50 5.38 -3.58 -14.85
N ARG A 51 4.65 -4.61 -14.45
CA ARG A 51 3.53 -5.15 -15.25
C ARG A 51 2.40 -4.14 -15.38
N LEU A 52 2.02 -3.49 -14.29
CA LEU A 52 0.96 -2.49 -14.27
C LEU A 52 1.34 -1.23 -15.05
N ILE A 53 2.57 -0.73 -14.88
CA ILE A 53 3.08 0.42 -15.64
C ILE A 53 3.00 0.12 -17.14
N ASN A 54 3.55 -1.01 -17.60
CA ASN A 54 3.53 -1.35 -19.02
C ASN A 54 2.11 -1.57 -19.57
N ALA A 55 1.15 -1.95 -18.73
CA ALA A 55 -0.25 -2.14 -19.13
C ALA A 55 -1.04 -0.83 -19.21
N MET A 56 -0.65 0.20 -18.45
CA MET A 56 -1.35 1.47 -18.33
C MET A 56 -0.67 2.64 -19.05
N ASP A 57 0.54 2.44 -19.58
CA ASP A 57 1.38 3.47 -20.23
C ASP A 57 0.70 4.19 -21.41
N ASP A 58 -0.27 3.53 -22.06
CA ASP A 58 -0.96 4.06 -23.24
C ASP A 58 -2.22 4.89 -22.92
N LEU A 59 -2.60 4.99 -21.65
CA LEU A 59 -3.79 5.69 -21.19
C LEU A 59 -3.53 7.18 -21.02
N LYS A 60 -4.43 8.01 -21.56
CA LYS A 60 -4.37 9.46 -21.42
C LYS A 60 -5.76 10.07 -21.26
N VAL A 61 -5.80 11.20 -20.56
CA VAL A 61 -7.00 12.05 -20.42
C VAL A 61 -7.15 12.92 -21.66
N PHE A 62 -8.35 12.96 -22.22
CA PHE A 62 -8.69 13.82 -23.36
C PHE A 62 -9.44 15.06 -22.87
N ASP A 63 -9.27 16.15 -23.62
CA ASP A 63 -9.93 17.43 -23.35
C ASP A 63 -11.32 17.48 -24.00
N ASP A 64 -12.20 16.60 -23.52
CA ASP A 64 -13.64 16.60 -23.84
C ASP A 64 -14.47 16.99 -22.61
N ASP A 65 -15.77 17.21 -22.78
CA ASP A 65 -16.66 17.75 -21.74
C ASP A 65 -16.65 16.95 -20.43
N MET A 66 -16.29 15.66 -20.46
CA MET A 66 -16.24 14.78 -19.29
C MET A 66 -14.83 14.28 -18.93
N LEU A 67 -13.76 14.80 -19.56
CA LEU A 67 -12.38 14.35 -19.32
C LEU A 67 -12.20 12.84 -19.46
N SER A 68 -12.61 12.25 -20.59
CA SER A 68 -12.56 10.80 -20.79
C SER A 68 -11.13 10.27 -20.86
N VAL A 69 -10.92 9.07 -20.31
CA VAL A 69 -9.65 8.35 -20.39
C VAL A 69 -9.70 7.40 -21.57
N ARG A 70 -8.77 7.54 -22.51
CA ARG A 70 -8.71 6.70 -23.70
C ARG A 70 -7.30 6.20 -23.96
N ASN A 71 -7.23 5.06 -24.64
CA ASN A 71 -5.96 4.49 -25.08
C ASN A 71 -5.48 5.10 -26.41
N THR A 72 -4.31 4.67 -26.88
CA THR A 72 -3.73 5.18 -28.15
C THR A 72 -4.58 4.81 -29.39
N ALA A 73 -5.35 3.72 -29.33
CA ALA A 73 -6.31 3.33 -30.36
C ALA A 73 -7.66 4.09 -30.26
N ASN A 74 -7.72 5.15 -29.45
CA ASN A 74 -8.90 5.99 -29.21
C ASN A 74 -10.12 5.22 -28.67
N ARG A 75 -9.89 4.11 -27.97
CA ARG A 75 -10.94 3.37 -27.24
C ARG A 75 -11.13 4.01 -25.87
N ILE A 76 -12.38 4.28 -25.52
CA ILE A 76 -12.75 4.84 -24.22
C ILE A 76 -12.64 3.74 -23.16
N ILE A 77 -11.81 3.98 -22.14
CA ILE A 77 -11.64 3.10 -20.98
C ILE A 77 -12.49 3.60 -19.81
N GLN A 78 -12.53 4.93 -19.62
CA GLN A 78 -13.38 5.58 -18.62
C GLN A 78 -14.07 6.79 -19.26
N PHE A 79 -15.39 6.94 -19.03
CA PHE A 79 -16.16 8.07 -19.57
C PHE A 79 -15.89 9.39 -18.84
N SER A 80 -15.67 9.33 -17.52
CA SER A 80 -15.29 10.47 -16.68
C SER A 80 -14.05 10.09 -15.87
N TYR A 81 -12.94 10.84 -16.02
CA TYR A 81 -11.71 10.57 -15.27
C TYR A 81 -11.98 10.57 -13.77
N GLY A 82 -11.59 9.49 -13.06
CA GLY A 82 -11.78 9.41 -11.61
C GLY A 82 -13.24 9.47 -11.13
N GLU A 83 -14.22 9.36 -12.05
CA GLU A 83 -15.65 9.64 -11.84
C GLU A 83 -15.99 11.12 -11.56
N ASP A 84 -15.12 11.85 -10.86
CA ASP A 84 -15.29 13.24 -10.45
C ASP A 84 -14.47 14.28 -11.26
N GLY A 85 -13.56 13.82 -12.13
CA GLY A 85 -12.68 14.66 -12.93
C GLY A 85 -11.55 15.32 -12.15
N ILE A 86 -11.29 14.93 -10.91
CA ILE A 86 -10.32 15.60 -10.03
C ILE A 86 -9.00 14.85 -10.00
N ASP A 87 -7.90 15.59 -10.21
CA ASP A 87 -6.55 15.06 -9.98
C ASP A 87 -6.36 14.83 -8.47
N PRO A 88 -6.05 13.60 -8.02
CA PRO A 88 -5.83 13.29 -6.60
C PRO A 88 -4.67 14.10 -5.99
N SER A 89 -3.73 14.58 -6.79
CA SER A 89 -2.64 15.47 -6.35
C SER A 89 -3.11 16.89 -6.04
N ARG A 90 -4.29 17.27 -6.53
CA ARG A 90 -4.92 18.59 -6.36
C ARG A 90 -6.13 18.56 -5.43
N GLY A 91 -6.71 17.38 -5.18
CA GLY A 91 -7.76 17.17 -4.20
C GLY A 91 -7.25 17.25 -2.76
N VAL A 92 -8.16 17.13 -1.80
CA VAL A 92 -7.85 17.15 -0.36
C VAL A 92 -8.16 15.77 0.23
N HIS A 93 -7.12 14.93 0.40
CA HIS A 93 -7.25 13.57 0.97
C HIS A 93 -8.34 12.70 0.30
N GLY A 94 -8.48 12.79 -1.03
CA GLY A 94 -9.51 12.05 -1.78
C GLY A 94 -10.85 12.75 -1.90
N SER A 95 -11.06 13.89 -1.20
CA SER A 95 -12.20 14.77 -1.46
C SER A 95 -11.89 15.78 -2.60
N PRO A 96 -12.86 16.06 -3.49
CA PRO A 96 -12.72 17.07 -4.53
C PRO A 96 -12.41 18.49 -4.03
N PHE A 97 -13.04 18.88 -2.91
CA PHE A 97 -12.93 20.20 -2.31
C PHE A 97 -13.10 20.11 -0.79
N ASN A 98 -12.37 20.94 -0.05
CA ASN A 98 -12.59 21.12 1.39
C ASN A 98 -13.67 22.18 1.59
N ILE A 99 -14.88 21.75 1.93
CA ILE A 99 -16.05 22.62 2.10
C ILE A 99 -15.83 23.59 3.26
N ASP A 100 -15.31 23.11 4.38
CA ASP A 100 -15.20 23.91 5.61
C ASP A 100 -14.28 25.11 5.39
N VAL A 101 -13.12 24.89 4.76
CA VAL A 101 -12.20 25.97 4.37
C VAL A 101 -12.85 26.96 3.42
N ILE A 102 -13.64 26.49 2.44
CA ILE A 102 -14.31 27.35 1.47
C ILE A 102 -15.40 28.20 2.14
N VAL A 103 -16.20 27.58 3.00
CA VAL A 103 -17.30 28.23 3.71
C VAL A 103 -16.75 29.25 4.70
N ASP A 104 -15.71 28.92 5.44
CA ASP A 104 -15.06 29.85 6.37
C ASP A 104 -14.42 31.04 5.66
N ALA A 105 -13.72 30.79 4.55
CA ALA A 105 -13.16 31.85 3.73
C ALA A 105 -14.26 32.77 3.13
N ALA A 106 -15.41 32.21 2.75
CA ALA A 106 -16.52 32.97 2.19
C ALA A 106 -17.30 33.77 3.23
N LEU A 107 -17.46 33.22 4.44
CA LEU A 107 -18.21 33.85 5.53
C LEU A 107 -17.34 34.76 6.41
N GLY A 108 -16.01 34.74 6.23
CA GLY A 108 -15.07 35.49 7.06
C GLY A 108 -15.07 35.02 8.52
N THR A 109 -15.57 33.81 8.76
CA THR A 109 -15.55 33.17 10.07
C THR A 109 -14.18 32.54 10.28
N GLU A 110 -13.59 32.77 11.45
CA GLU A 110 -12.52 31.90 11.97
C GLU A 110 -13.19 30.60 12.44
N GLY A 111 -13.81 29.85 11.52
CA GLY A 111 -14.19 28.47 11.81
C GLY A 111 -12.92 27.70 12.14
N GLY A 112 -13.01 26.83 13.14
CA GLY A 112 -11.85 26.21 13.76
C GLY A 112 -10.90 25.66 12.71
N LEU A 113 -9.65 26.12 12.75
CA LEU A 113 -8.48 25.50 12.11
C LEU A 113 -8.20 24.09 12.66
N GLU A 114 -9.22 23.38 13.13
CA GLU A 114 -9.16 21.94 13.35
C GLU A 114 -9.40 21.29 11.99
N VAL A 115 -8.29 21.10 11.29
CA VAL A 115 -8.16 19.92 10.44
C VAL A 115 -8.40 18.75 11.37
N ASP A 116 -9.64 18.25 11.45
CA ASP A 116 -9.87 16.92 11.98
C ASP A 116 -9.13 16.01 11.02
N ARG A 117 -7.90 15.69 11.41
CA ARG A 117 -7.10 14.71 10.74
C ARG A 117 -7.80 13.42 11.08
N ASP A 118 -8.77 13.05 10.26
CA ASP A 118 -9.08 11.65 10.03
C ASP A 118 -7.78 11.04 9.51
N SER A 119 -6.89 10.74 10.46
CA SER A 119 -5.75 9.89 10.23
C SER A 119 -6.36 8.63 9.70
N TYR A 120 -6.12 8.36 8.42
CA TYR A 120 -6.31 7.03 7.90
C TYR A 120 -5.46 6.12 8.80
N GLU A 121 -6.09 5.47 9.77
CA GLU A 121 -5.47 4.41 10.51
C GLU A 121 -5.18 3.35 9.46
N PHE A 122 -3.90 3.15 9.14
CA PHE A 122 -3.50 1.99 8.39
C PHE A 122 -3.97 0.80 9.22
N SER A 123 -5.10 0.20 8.85
CA SER A 123 -5.51 -1.08 9.37
C SER A 123 -4.42 -2.03 8.93
N ALA A 124 -3.50 -2.34 9.84
CA ALA A 124 -2.56 -3.45 9.71
C ALA A 124 -3.32 -4.78 9.83
N GLU A 125 -4.51 -4.86 9.22
CA GLU A 125 -4.95 -6.12 8.67
C GLU A 125 -3.87 -6.42 7.64
N GLU A 126 -2.93 -7.28 8.04
CA GLU A 126 -2.17 -8.08 7.11
C GLU A 126 -3.21 -8.69 6.19
N GLU A 127 -3.49 -8.02 5.07
CA GLU A 127 -3.85 -8.72 3.87
C GLU A 127 -2.64 -9.62 3.62
N ASP A 128 -2.70 -10.81 4.22
CA ASP A 128 -2.03 -12.00 3.76
C ASP A 128 -2.46 -12.12 2.31
N MET A 129 -1.70 -11.41 1.48
CA MET A 129 -1.86 -11.30 0.05
C MET A 129 -1.39 -12.65 -0.43
N GLY A 130 -2.35 -13.57 -0.32
CA GLY A 130 -2.12 -14.96 0.03
C GLY A 130 -1.04 -15.59 -0.80
N ALA A 131 -0.44 -16.62 -0.22
CA ALA A 131 0.30 -17.61 -0.97
C ALA A 131 -0.46 -17.96 -2.26
N TRP A 132 -0.11 -17.29 -3.37
CA TRP A 132 -0.38 -17.75 -4.71
C TRP A 132 0.59 -18.92 -4.88
N GLU A 133 0.20 -20.06 -4.31
CA GLU A 133 0.84 -21.33 -4.60
C GLU A 133 0.83 -21.50 -6.12
N GLU A 134 2.05 -21.47 -6.65
CA GLU A 134 2.56 -22.23 -7.77
C GLU A 134 1.51 -22.90 -8.66
N SER A 135 1.34 -22.34 -9.85
CA SER A 135 0.90 -23.11 -11.02
C SER A 135 1.72 -22.64 -12.22
N ALA A 136 3.03 -22.83 -12.13
CA ALA A 136 3.87 -22.99 -13.29
C ALA A 136 4.18 -24.49 -13.38
N GLU A 137 3.57 -25.15 -14.37
CA GLU A 137 4.06 -26.33 -15.10
C GLU A 137 2.88 -27.12 -15.70
N HIS A 138 2.43 -26.70 -16.89
CA HIS A 138 2.16 -27.69 -17.93
C HIS A 138 2.66 -27.15 -19.25
N ASP A 139 3.87 -27.62 -19.58
CA ASP A 139 4.46 -27.63 -20.91
C ASP A 139 3.43 -28.22 -21.89
N GLY A 140 2.93 -27.38 -22.78
CA GLY A 140 1.98 -27.75 -23.83
C GLY A 140 2.68 -27.86 -25.17
N GLY A 141 3.76 -28.63 -25.23
CA GLY A 141 4.25 -29.21 -26.47
C GLY A 141 3.62 -30.57 -26.67
N GLU A 142 2.68 -30.70 -27.61
CA GLU A 142 2.59 -31.83 -28.54
C GLU A 142 1.49 -31.61 -29.60
N ASN A 143 1.91 -31.83 -30.86
CA ASN A 143 1.21 -31.90 -32.15
C ASN A 143 0.80 -30.59 -32.85
#